data_AF-A0A4Q3TLZ9-F1
#
_entry.id   AF-A0A4Q3TLZ9-F1
#
_cell.length_a   1.000
_cell.length_b   1.000
_cell.length_c   1.000
_cell.angle_alpha   90.00
_cell.angle_beta   90.00
_cell.angle_gamma   90.00
#
_symmetry.space_group_name_H-M   'P 1'
#
loop_
_entity.id
_entity.type
_entity.pdbx_description
1 polymer ?
#
loop_
_entity_poly.entity_id
_entity_poly.type
_entity_poly.pdbx_seq_one_letter_code
_entity_poly.pdbx_strand_id
1 'polypeptide(L)'
;MTTAEGSGRAALLSAVGCYVLWGLMPLLFMGEAAAGFSAYEILAHRALWSAPVALGLVLLAGQWAQVRVLLTQPRALAWLALSAMLIATNWSLYVLAVTHHATLEASLGYYINPLL
;
A
#
# COMPACT_ATOMS: atom_id res chain seq x y z
N MET A 1 17.78 27.10 -13.75
CA MET A 1 16.66 26.39 -14.43
C MET A 1 17.29 25.35 -15.35
N THR A 2 17.80 24.28 -14.75
CA THR A 2 18.57 23.21 -15.42
C THR A 2 18.38 21.93 -14.62
N THR A 3 18.30 20.78 -15.30
CA THR A 3 18.14 19.38 -14.81
C THR A 3 16.72 18.85 -14.54
N ALA A 4 15.89 18.73 -15.59
CA ALA A 4 14.66 17.90 -15.52
C ALA A 4 14.64 16.72 -16.50
N GLU A 5 15.52 16.67 -17.50
CA GLU A 5 15.46 15.64 -18.56
C GLU A 5 15.87 14.23 -18.07
N GLY A 6 16.76 14.13 -17.09
CA GLY A 6 17.12 12.84 -16.46
C GLY A 6 16.07 12.31 -15.47
N SER A 7 15.19 13.18 -14.97
CA SER A 7 14.20 12.85 -13.93
C SER A 7 12.94 12.21 -14.51
N GLY A 8 12.49 12.67 -15.69
CA GLY A 8 11.27 12.17 -16.32
C GLY A 8 11.32 10.67 -16.65
N ARG A 9 12.46 10.18 -17.14
CA ARG A 9 12.64 8.75 -17.45
C ARG A 9 12.65 7.88 -16.19
N ALA A 10 13.32 8.31 -15.12
CA ALA A 10 13.35 7.58 -13.86
C ALA A 10 11.97 7.55 -13.19
N ALA A 11 11.24 8.68 -13.21
CA ALA A 11 9.87 8.76 -12.72
C ALA A 11 8.93 7.85 -13.53
N LEU A 12 9.04 7.84 -14.86
CA LEU A 12 8.26 6.97 -15.73
C LEU A 12 8.54 5.49 -15.44
N LEU A 13 9.81 5.09 -15.35
CA LEU A 13 10.18 3.71 -15.04
C LEU A 13 9.67 3.28 -13.66
N SER A 14 9.75 4.17 -12.67
CA SER A 14 9.23 3.91 -11.33
C SER A 14 7.71 3.76 -11.32
N ALA A 15 7.00 4.61 -12.06
CA ALA A 15 5.54 4.53 -12.20
C ALA A 15 5.12 3.23 -12.89
N VAL A 16 5.74 2.88 -14.03
CA VAL A 16 5.46 1.62 -14.74
C VAL A 16 5.73 0.43 -13.84
N GLY A 17 6.87 0.39 -13.15
CA GLY A 17 7.20 -0.69 -12.22
C GLY A 17 6.19 -0.82 -11.09
N CYS A 18 5.78 0.30 -10.49
CA CYS A 18 4.76 0.32 -9.45
C CYS A 18 3.41 -0.22 -9.95
N TYR A 19 2.93 0.24 -11.11
CA TYR A 19 1.65 -0.21 -11.66
C TYR A 19 1.66 -1.67 -12.08
N VAL A 20 2.77 -2.17 -12.64
CA VAL A 20 2.92 -3.60 -12.97
C VAL A 20 2.91 -4.44 -11.70
N LEU A 21 3.71 -4.09 -10.69
CA LEU A 21 3.74 -4.80 -9.41
C LEU A 21 2.36 -4.82 -8.76
N TRP A 22 1.66 -3.69 -8.77
CA TRP A 22 0.33 -3.59 -8.19
C TRP A 22 -0.72 -4.38 -8.99
N GLY A 23 -0.67 -4.34 -10.33
CA GLY A 23 -1.56 -5.10 -11.20
C GLY A 23 -1.41 -6.62 -11.07
N LEU A 24 -0.25 -7.10 -10.61
CA LEU A 24 0.00 -8.52 -10.33
C LEU A 24 -0.47 -8.96 -8.93
N MET A 25 -0.73 -8.04 -8.00
CA MET A 25 -1.17 -8.38 -6.63
C MET A 25 -2.41 -9.29 -6.56
N PRO A 26 -3.48 -9.08 -7.38
CA PRO A 26 -4.63 -9.97 -7.35
C PRO A 26 -4.26 -11.43 -7.57
N LEU A 27 -3.34 -11.70 -8.51
CA LEU A 27 -2.92 -13.06 -8.85
C LEU A 27 -2.21 -13.73 -7.67
N LEU A 28 -1.42 -12.97 -6.90
CA LEU A 28 -0.78 -13.47 -5.70
C LEU A 28 -1.81 -13.79 -4.61
N PHE A 29 -2.77 -12.90 -4.35
CA PHE A 29 -3.79 -13.13 -3.31
C PHE A 29 -4.74 -14.28 -3.67
N MET A 30 -5.08 -14.44 -4.95
CA MET A 30 -5.82 -15.61 -5.43
C MET A 30 -5.00 -16.90 -5.27
N GLY A 31 -3.69 -16.85 -5.50
CA GLY A 31 -2.78 -17.98 -5.26
C GLY A 31 -2.68 -18.35 -3.78
N GLU A 32 -2.57 -17.37 -2.88
CA GLU A 32 -2.58 -17.57 -1.43
C GLU A 32 -3.92 -18.14 -0.96
N ALA A 33 -5.04 -17.62 -1.46
CA ALA A 33 -6.36 -18.17 -1.18
C ALA A 33 -6.50 -19.62 -1.66
N ALA A 34 -5.99 -19.94 -2.85
CA ALA A 34 -5.95 -21.31 -3.36
C ALA A 34 -5.06 -22.25 -2.53
N ALA A 35 -4.04 -21.71 -1.85
CA ALA A 35 -3.20 -22.44 -0.89
C ALA A 35 -3.86 -22.59 0.49
N GLY A 36 -5.08 -22.09 0.68
CA GLY A 36 -5.88 -22.24 1.89
C GLY A 36 -5.81 -21.08 2.87
N PHE A 37 -5.12 -19.98 2.54
CA PHE A 37 -5.08 -18.80 3.39
C PHE A 37 -6.40 -18.02 3.29
N SER A 38 -6.98 -17.67 4.44
CA SER A 38 -8.10 -16.74 4.49
C SER A 38 -7.66 -15.31 4.15
N ALA A 39 -8.60 -14.49 3.67
CA ALA A 39 -8.36 -13.07 3.41
C ALA A 39 -7.79 -12.32 4.63
N TYR A 40 -8.21 -12.71 5.85
CA TYR A 40 -7.72 -12.12 7.09
C TYR A 40 -6.28 -12.54 7.42
N GLU A 41 -5.88 -13.78 7.12
CA GLU A 41 -4.49 -14.22 7.29
C GLU A 41 -3.54 -13.50 6.32
N ILE A 42 -3.97 -13.35 5.06
CA ILE A 42 -3.24 -12.55 4.06
C ILE A 42 -3.04 -11.12 4.57
N LEU A 43 -4.10 -10.49 5.08
CA LEU A 43 -4.02 -9.15 5.66
C LEU A 43 -3.11 -9.08 6.88
N ALA A 44 -3.21 -10.06 7.78
CA ALA A 44 -2.43 -10.10 9.02
C ALA A 44 -0.93 -10.20 8.72
N HIS A 45 -0.52 -11.10 7.83
CA HIS A 45 0.87 -11.21 7.40
C HIS A 45 1.35 -9.92 6.74
N ARG A 46 0.51 -9.31 5.91
CA ARG A 46 0.86 -8.09 5.20
C ARG A 46 1.03 -6.88 6.14
N ALA A 47 0.15 -6.75 7.13
CA ALA A 47 0.27 -5.75 8.18
C ALA A 47 1.52 -5.99 9.04
N LEU A 48 1.74 -7.23 9.47
CA LEU A 48 2.88 -7.62 10.31
C LEU A 48 4.22 -7.31 9.65
N TRP A 49 4.37 -7.59 8.35
CA TRP A 49 5.62 -7.35 7.63
C TRP A 49 5.80 -5.90 7.14
N SER A 50 4.71 -5.13 7.03
CA SER A 50 4.80 -3.72 6.62
C SER A 50 5.61 -2.86 7.60
N ALA A 51 5.42 -3.07 8.90
CA ALA A 51 6.09 -2.30 9.96
C ALA A 51 7.62 -2.47 9.99
N PRO A 52 8.19 -3.70 10.04
CA PRO A 52 9.64 -3.88 10.04
C PRO A 52 10.28 -3.42 8.72
N VAL A 53 9.61 -3.63 7.58
CA VAL A 53 10.11 -3.15 6.28
C VAL A 53 10.13 -1.63 6.24
N ALA A 54 9.03 -0.97 6.63
CA ALA A 54 8.98 0.50 6.68
C ALA A 54 10.01 1.08 7.66
N LEU A 55 10.16 0.47 8.83
CA LEU A 55 11.18 0.87 9.81
C LEU A 55 12.59 0.73 9.23
N GLY A 56 12.88 -0.40 8.57
CA GLY A 56 14.16 -0.61 7.88
C GLY A 56 14.43 0.47 6.84
N LEU A 57 13.45 0.83 6.01
CA LEU A 57 13.57 1.91 5.02
C LEU A 57 13.81 3.28 5.67
N VAL A 58 13.12 3.60 6.76
CA VAL A 58 13.34 4.85 7.52
C VAL A 58 14.76 4.91 8.08
N LEU A 59 15.27 3.81 8.61
CA LEU A 59 16.63 3.74 9.16
C LEU A 59 17.68 3.88 8.05
N LEU A 60 17.50 3.19 6.92
CA LEU A 60 18.38 3.30 5.74
C LEU A 60 18.37 4.70 5.14
N ALA A 61 17.22 5.40 5.17
CA ALA A 61 17.09 6.77 4.73
C ALA A 61 17.64 7.80 5.75
N GLY A 62 18.05 7.37 6.95
CA GLY A 62 18.55 8.26 8.01
C GLY A 62 17.48 9.13 8.67
N GLN A 63 16.20 8.85 8.48
CA GLN A 63 15.09 9.73 8.88
C GLN A 63 14.52 9.44 10.28
N TRP A 64 15.23 8.68 11.11
CA TRP A 64 14.75 8.27 12.44
C TRP A 64 14.44 9.44 13.38
N ALA A 65 15.21 10.53 13.29
CA ALA A 65 14.98 11.72 14.11
C ALA A 65 13.59 12.34 13.86
N GLN A 66 13.13 12.36 12.60
CA GLN A 66 11.83 12.90 12.23
C GLN A 66 10.69 12.04 12.80
N VAL A 67 10.83 10.71 12.74
CA VAL A 67 9.86 9.79 13.34
C VAL A 67 9.74 10.02 14.84
N ARG A 68 10.85 10.17 15.57
CA ARG A 68 10.82 10.44 17.01
C ARG A 68 10.08 11.73 17.37
N VAL A 69 10.28 12.79 16.57
CA VAL A 69 9.56 14.07 16.76
C VAL A 69 8.06 13.88 16.51
N LEU A 70 7.68 13.12 15.48
CA LEU A 70 6.28 12.86 15.15
C LEU A 70 5.57 12.06 16.24
N LEU A 71 6.27 11.12 16.89
CA LEU A 71 5.73 10.33 18.01
C LEU A 71 5.34 11.20 19.23
N THR A 72 5.90 12.41 19.35
CA THR A 72 5.52 13.36 20.41
C THR A 72 4.34 14.27 20.05
N GLN A 73 3.76 14.12 18.85
CA GLN A 73 2.68 14.97 18.34
C GLN A 73 1.34 14.21 18.31
N PRO A 74 0.53 14.26 19.38
CA PRO A 74 -0.67 13.42 19.50
C PRO A 74 -1.71 13.69 18.40
N ARG A 75 -1.84 14.94 17.96
CA ARG A 75 -2.75 15.30 16.85
C ARG A 75 -2.30 14.67 15.52
N ALA A 76 -1.00 14.66 15.24
CA ALA A 76 -0.48 14.03 14.04
C ALA A 76 -0.67 12.51 14.09
N LEU A 77 -0.41 11.89 15.24
CA LEU A 77 -0.67 10.46 15.46
C LEU A 77 -2.14 10.10 15.29
N ALA A 78 -3.06 10.93 15.76
CA ALA A 78 -4.50 10.70 15.58
C ALA A 78 -4.89 10.69 14.08
N TRP A 79 -4.37 11.64 13.29
CA TRP A 79 -4.60 11.66 11.85
C TRP A 79 -3.96 10.48 11.13
N LEU A 80 -2.76 10.06 11.55
CA LEU A 80 -2.11 8.88 11.02
C LEU A 80 -2.88 7.60 11.36
N ALA A 81 -3.41 7.48 12.58
CA ALA A 81 -4.24 6.37 12.99
C ALA A 81 -5.52 6.31 12.16
N LEU A 82 -6.21 7.45 11.98
CA LEU A 82 -7.39 7.53 11.13
C LEU A 82 -7.07 7.13 9.67
N SER A 83 -5.98 7.67 9.12
CA SER A 83 -5.55 7.34 7.76
C SER A 83 -5.22 5.85 7.62
N ALA A 84 -4.51 5.28 8.61
CA ALA A 84 -4.21 3.86 8.65
C ALA A 84 -5.48 3.00 8.73
N MET A 85 -6.48 3.39 9.52
CA MET A 85 -7.77 2.69 9.58
C MET A 85 -8.52 2.73 8.25
N LEU A 86 -8.55 3.88 7.58
CA LEU A 86 -9.16 4.02 6.26
C LEU A 86 -8.46 3.15 5.21
N ILE A 87 -7.11 3.19 5.19
CA ILE A 87 -6.29 2.36 4.31
C ILE A 87 -6.49 0.88 4.61
N ALA A 88 -6.53 0.48 5.89
CA ALA A 88 -6.75 -0.90 6.29
C ALA A 88 -8.15 -1.39 5.86
N THR A 89 -9.17 -0.55 6.01
CA THR A 89 -10.54 -0.85 5.56
C THR A 89 -10.57 -1.05 4.05
N ASN A 90 -9.97 -0.12 3.30
CA ASN A 90 -9.88 -0.20 1.85
C ASN A 90 -9.16 -1.48 1.39
N TRP A 91 -8.02 -1.82 1.99
CA TRP A 91 -7.29 -3.05 1.67
C TRP A 91 -8.06 -4.31 2.06
N SER A 92 -8.78 -4.30 3.17
CA SER A 92 -9.63 -5.43 3.59
C SER A 92 -10.70 -5.72 2.54
N LEU A 93 -11.40 -4.68 2.10
CA LEU A 93 -12.43 -4.79 1.06
C LEU A 93 -11.84 -5.28 -0.26
N TYR A 94 -10.67 -4.78 -0.64
CA TYR A 94 -9.99 -5.22 -1.85
C TYR A 94 -9.61 -6.69 -1.82
N VAL A 95 -8.93 -7.15 -0.77
CA VAL A 95 -8.51 -8.56 -0.68
C VAL A 95 -9.73 -9.47 -0.64
N LEU A 96 -10.76 -9.11 0.14
CA LEU A 96 -12.02 -9.86 0.16
C LEU A 96 -12.64 -9.94 -1.24
N ALA A 97 -12.75 -8.83 -1.96
CA ALA A 97 -13.33 -8.84 -3.31
C ALA A 97 -12.52 -9.74 -4.26
N VAL A 98 -11.19 -9.62 -4.26
CA VAL A 98 -10.31 -10.41 -5.12
C VAL A 98 -10.39 -11.91 -4.80
N THR A 99 -10.34 -12.29 -3.52
CA THR A 99 -10.41 -13.70 -3.11
C THR A 99 -11.78 -14.32 -3.37
N HIS A 100 -12.83 -13.50 -3.51
CA HIS A 100 -14.19 -13.92 -3.89
C HIS A 100 -14.50 -13.74 -5.39
N HIS A 101 -13.48 -13.67 -6.24
CA HIS A 101 -13.60 -13.53 -7.70
C HIS A 101 -14.23 -12.22 -8.21
N ALA A 102 -14.43 -11.21 -7.34
CA ALA A 102 -14.97 -9.89 -7.69
C ALA A 102 -13.85 -8.88 -8.03
N THR A 103 -12.83 -9.32 -8.78
CA THR A 103 -11.64 -8.49 -9.09
C THR A 103 -11.96 -7.34 -10.06
N LEU A 104 -12.92 -7.56 -10.97
CA LEU A 104 -13.35 -6.54 -11.93
C LEU A 104 -14.10 -5.41 -11.20
N GLU A 105 -15.00 -5.77 -10.31
CA GLU A 105 -15.79 -4.87 -9.48
C GLU A 105 -14.90 -4.03 -8.56
N ALA A 106 -13.91 -4.67 -7.92
CA ALA A 106 -12.91 -3.97 -7.11
C ALA A 106 -12.14 -2.93 -7.95
N SER A 107 -11.74 -3.31 -9.17
CA SER A 107 -11.00 -2.43 -10.08
C SER A 107 -11.87 -1.25 -10.55
N LEU A 108 -13.14 -1.49 -10.87
CA LEU A 108 -14.10 -0.43 -11.21
C LEU A 108 -14.29 0.56 -10.06
N GLY A 109 -14.35 0.06 -8.81
CA GLY A 109 -14.39 0.91 -7.63
C GLY A 109 -13.22 1.89 -7.55
N TYR A 110 -11.99 1.43 -7.86
CA TYR A 110 -10.82 2.32 -7.91
C TYR A 110 -10.88 3.34 -9.05
N TYR A 111 -11.41 2.96 -10.22
CA TYR A 111 -11.58 3.89 -11.34
C TYR A 111 -12.62 4.98 -11.08
N ILE A 112 -13.63 4.72 -10.24
CA ILE A 112 -14.69 5.67 -9.91
C ILE A 112 -14.26 6.64 -8.79
N ASN A 113 -13.36 6.24 -7.90
CA ASN A 113 -12.90 7.07 -6.77
C ASN A 113 -12.47 8.52 -7.15
N PRO A 114 -11.78 8.80 -8.26
CA PRO A 114 -11.46 10.18 -8.67
C PRO A 114 -12.63 10.99 -9.26
N LEU A 115 -13.79 10.37 -9.49
CA LEU A 115 -15.01 11.03 -10.01
C LEU A 115 -16.02 11.40 -8.91
N LEU A 116 -15.80 10.95 -7.67
CA LEU A 116 -16.57 11.28 -6.46
C LEU A 116 -15.94 12.47 -5.73
#